data_AF-A0A935HW67-F1
#
_entry.id   AF-A0A935HW67-F1
#
_cell.length_a   1.000
_cell.length_b   1.000
_cell.length_c   1.000
_cell.angle_alpha   90.00
_cell.angle_beta   90.00
_cell.angle_gamma   90.00
#
_symmetry.space_group_name_H-M   'P 1'
#
loop_
_entity.id
_entity.type
_entity.pdbx_description
1 polymer ?
#
loop_
_entity_poly.entity_id
_entity_poly.type
_entity_poly.pdbx_seq_one_letter_code
_entity_poly.pdbx_strand_id
1 'polypeptide(L)'
;MNDKQSNTKSFIEGVIIGAILGGIAGLLFSPKSGKKFRRDISDKTEDILDDTNRLIKKAKEKASDIISDATKAAEKMIEEGRKKVESLVK
;
A
#
# COMPACT_ATOMS: atom_id res chain seq x y z
N MET A 1 -1.68 12.06 25.60
CA MET A 1 -1.34 12.01 24.16
C MET A 1 -0.59 10.71 23.81
N ASN A 2 -1.05 9.53 24.28
CA ASN A 2 -0.35 8.24 24.06
C ASN A 2 -1.06 7.31 23.04
N ASP A 3 -2.32 7.58 22.69
CA ASP A 3 -3.14 6.63 21.92
C ASP A 3 -2.88 6.65 20.40
N LYS A 4 -2.32 7.75 19.84
CA LYS A 4 -1.95 7.78 18.41
C LYS A 4 -0.66 6.99 18.12
N GLN A 5 0.27 6.94 19.08
CA GLN A 5 1.50 6.17 18.93
C GLN A 5 1.23 4.66 19.05
N SER A 6 0.34 4.23 19.96
CA SER A 6 -0.01 2.82 20.10
C SER A 6 -0.68 2.27 18.84
N ASN A 7 -1.65 3.00 18.27
CA ASN A 7 -2.34 2.57 17.04
C ASN A 7 -1.39 2.52 15.83
N THR A 8 -0.49 3.51 15.70
CA THR A 8 0.53 3.50 14.63
C THR A 8 1.49 2.32 14.80
N LYS A 9 1.90 2.02 16.04
CA LYS A 9 2.78 0.88 16.36
C LYS A 9 2.12 -0.45 16.02
N SER A 10 0.86 -0.65 16.43
CA SER A 10 0.11 -1.87 16.10
C SER A 10 -0.12 -2.06 14.60
N PHE A 11 -0.35 -0.96 13.86
CA PHE A 11 -0.45 -1.03 12.39
C PHE A 11 0.89 -1.44 11.76
N ILE A 12 2.00 -0.83 12.16
CA ILE A 12 3.33 -1.17 11.63
C ILE A 12 3.70 -2.63 11.94
N GLU A 13 3.40 -3.12 13.15
CA GLU A 13 3.59 -4.52 13.52
C GLU A 13 2.79 -5.46 12.60
N GLY A 14 1.53 -5.13 12.32
CA GLY A 14 0.69 -5.87 11.38
C GLY A 14 1.25 -5.86 9.95
N VAL A 15 1.75 -4.71 9.47
CA VAL A 15 2.39 -4.60 8.15
C VAL A 15 3.64 -5.47 8.06
N ILE A 16 4.48 -5.50 9.10
CA ILE A 16 5.70 -6.32 9.12
C ILE A 16 5.35 -7.81 9.05
N ILE A 17 4.42 -8.26 9.90
CA ILE A 17 3.99 -9.66 9.92
C ILE A 17 3.34 -10.05 8.58
N GLY A 18 2.47 -9.18 8.06
CA GLY A 18 1.83 -9.37 6.77
C GLY A 18 2.82 -9.41 5.61
N ALA A 19 3.86 -8.57 5.63
CA ALA A 19 4.91 -8.57 4.62
C ALA A 19 5.74 -9.85 4.65
N ILE A 20 6.05 -10.40 5.84
CA ILE A 20 6.78 -11.67 5.96
C ILE A 20 5.94 -12.82 5.40
N LEU A 21 4.70 -12.97 5.87
CA LEU A 21 3.82 -14.05 5.44
C LEU A 21 3.48 -13.93 3.95
N GLY A 22 3.20 -12.71 3.48
CA GLY A 22 2.96 -12.40 2.08
C GLY A 22 4.18 -12.62 1.20
N GLY A 23 5.38 -12.33 1.70
CA GLY A 23 6.64 -12.62 1.02
C GLY A 23 6.88 -14.12 0.86
N ILE A 24 6.69 -14.90 1.92
CA ILE A 24 6.78 -16.37 1.86
C ILE A 24 5.75 -16.93 0.88
N ALA A 25 4.48 -16.51 1.00
CA ALA A 25 3.43 -16.93 0.09
C ALA A 25 3.76 -16.54 -1.36
N GLY A 26 4.20 -15.30 -1.61
CA GLY A 26 4.60 -14.82 -2.93
C GLY A 26 5.77 -15.60 -3.52
N LEU A 27 6.75 -16.01 -2.71
CA LEU A 27 7.84 -16.89 -3.14
C LEU A 27 7.35 -18.30 -3.47
N LEU A 28 6.42 -18.86 -2.69
CA LEU A 28 5.82 -20.18 -2.96
C LEU A 28 4.93 -20.19 -4.21
N PHE A 29 4.20 -19.10 -4.46
CA PHE A 29 3.34 -18.94 -5.64
C PHE A 29 4.05 -18.41 -6.87
N SER A 30 5.30 -17.92 -6.75
CA SER A 30 6.04 -17.38 -7.88
C SER A 30 6.33 -18.46 -8.94
N PRO A 31 5.99 -18.25 -10.22
CA PRO A 31 6.17 -19.25 -11.28
C PRO A 31 7.63 -19.43 -11.73
N LYS A 32 8.61 -18.78 -11.08
CA LYS A 32 10.03 -18.85 -11.44
C LYS A 32 10.78 -19.85 -10.57
N SER A 33 11.54 -20.75 -11.21
CA SER A 33 12.47 -21.63 -10.49
C SER A 33 13.64 -20.84 -9.90
N GLY A 34 14.12 -21.22 -8.71
CA GLY A 34 15.23 -20.56 -8.03
C GLY A 34 16.53 -20.48 -8.87
N LYS A 35 16.73 -21.40 -9.82
CA LYS A 35 17.86 -21.37 -10.78
C LYS A 35 17.77 -20.18 -11.74
N LYS A 36 16.55 -19.82 -12.19
CA LYS A 36 16.32 -18.68 -13.07
C LYS A 36 16.45 -17.38 -12.29
N PHE A 37 15.94 -17.35 -11.06
CA PHE A 37 16.07 -16.21 -10.16
C PHE A 37 17.52 -15.87 -9.83
N ARG A 38 18.36 -16.88 -9.53
CA ARG A 38 19.80 -16.64 -9.27
C ARG A 38 20.53 -16.10 -10.51
N ARG A 39 20.22 -16.59 -11.71
CA ARG A 39 20.78 -16.06 -12.97
C ARG A 39 20.32 -14.63 -13.23
N ASP A 40 19.01 -14.37 -13.11
CA ASP A 40 18.44 -13.03 -13.26
C ASP A 40 19.11 -12.04 -12.29
N ILE A 41 19.41 -12.43 -11.04
CA ILE A 41 20.17 -11.59 -10.10
C ILE A 41 21.58 -11.32 -10.62
N SER A 42 22.32 -12.36 -11.00
CA SER A 42 23.70 -12.22 -11.48
C SER A 42 23.81 -11.37 -12.74
N ASP A 43 22.82 -11.46 -13.64
CA ASP A 43 22.88 -10.82 -14.96
C ASP A 43 22.22 -9.43 -14.98
N LYS A 44 21.31 -9.12 -14.03
CA LYS A 44 20.43 -7.94 -14.12
C LYS A 44 20.35 -7.07 -12.87
N THR A 45 21.32 -7.14 -11.95
CA THR A 45 21.27 -6.32 -10.72
C THR A 45 21.13 -4.82 -11.02
N GLU A 46 21.82 -4.30 -12.03
CA GLU A 46 21.75 -2.87 -12.40
C GLU A 46 20.40 -2.50 -13.05
N ASP A 47 19.94 -3.28 -14.04
CA ASP A 47 18.61 -3.14 -14.65
C ASP A 47 17.48 -3.21 -13.61
N ILE A 48 17.61 -4.12 -12.63
CA ILE A 48 16.61 -4.32 -11.57
C ILE A 48 16.50 -3.08 -10.69
N LEU A 49 17.60 -2.40 -10.39
CA LEU A 49 17.57 -1.18 -9.58
C LEU A 49 16.84 -0.04 -10.30
N ASP A 50 17.11 0.13 -11.60
CA ASP A 50 16.44 1.16 -12.40
C ASP A 50 14.94 0.88 -12.57
N ASP A 51 14.57 -0.37 -12.86
CA ASP A 51 13.16 -0.76 -12.93
C ASP A 51 12.48 -0.65 -11.58
N THR A 52 13.18 -0.97 -10.48
CA THR A 52 12.68 -0.79 -9.11
C THR A 52 12.42 0.68 -8.81
N ASN A 53 13.34 1.58 -9.14
CA ASN A 53 13.17 3.02 -8.95
C ASN A 53 11.96 3.55 -9.74
N ARG A 54 11.79 3.10 -10.99
CA ARG A 54 10.62 3.45 -11.81
C ARG A 54 9.32 2.91 -11.22
N LEU A 55 9.33 1.68 -10.73
CA LEU A 55 8.17 1.06 -10.08
C LEU A 55 7.80 1.80 -8.79
N ILE A 56 8.78 2.13 -7.95
CA ILE A 56 8.57 2.91 -6.72
C ILE A 56 7.97 4.28 -7.05
N LYS A 57 8.48 4.96 -8.08
CA LYS A 57 7.94 6.26 -8.50
C LYS A 57 6.46 6.15 -8.92
N LYS A 58 6.14 5.18 -9.77
CA LYS A 58 4.75 4.92 -10.20
C LYS A 58 3.84 4.51 -9.04
N ALA A 59 4.35 3.68 -8.12
CA ALA A 59 3.61 3.26 -6.95
C ALA A 59 3.29 4.45 -6.04
N LYS A 60 4.26 5.36 -5.85
CA LYS A 60 4.07 6.59 -5.07
C LYS A 60 3.04 7.52 -5.70
N GLU A 61 3.12 7.74 -7.02
CA GLU A 61 2.13 8.54 -7.77
C GLU A 61 0.72 7.94 -7.60
N LYS A 62 0.58 6.64 -7.88
CA LYS A 62 -0.73 5.96 -7.78
C LYS A 62 -1.27 5.92 -6.36
N ALA A 63 -0.41 5.76 -5.35
CA ALA A 63 -0.82 5.83 -3.95
C ALA A 63 -1.33 7.24 -3.60
N SER A 64 -0.68 8.29 -4.09
CA SER A 64 -1.12 9.67 -3.91
C SER A 64 -2.50 9.91 -4.53
N ASP A 65 -2.74 9.38 -5.73
CA ASP A 65 -4.04 9.48 -6.41
C ASP A 65 -5.14 8.78 -5.60
N ILE A 66 -4.88 7.54 -5.14
CA ILE A 66 -5.82 6.77 -4.32
C ILE A 66 -6.16 7.51 -3.02
N ILE A 67 -5.15 8.08 -2.35
CA ILE A 67 -5.37 8.85 -1.12
C ILE A 67 -6.23 10.09 -1.44
N SER A 68 -5.95 10.80 -2.53
CA SER A 68 -6.73 11.97 -2.93
C SER A 68 -8.19 11.61 -3.20
N ASP A 69 -8.44 10.52 -3.94
CA ASP A 69 -9.79 10.07 -4.26
C ASP A 69 -10.53 9.57 -3.02
N ALA A 70 -9.85 8.85 -2.12
CA ALA A 70 -10.42 8.43 -0.85
C ALA A 70 -10.81 9.63 0.03
N THR A 71 -9.96 10.65 0.11
CA THR A 71 -10.27 11.89 0.83
C THR A 71 -11.49 12.59 0.24
N LYS A 72 -11.55 12.77 -1.09
CA LYS A 72 -12.71 13.39 -1.76
C LYS A 72 -14.00 12.60 -1.56
N ALA A 73 -13.93 11.27 -1.61
CA ALA A 73 -15.08 10.41 -1.36
C ALA A 73 -15.57 10.55 0.08
N ALA A 74 -14.66 10.59 1.05
CA ALA A 74 -15.00 10.80 2.46
C ALA A 74 -15.65 12.18 2.68
N GLU A 75 -15.11 13.24 2.06
CA GLU A 75 -15.68 14.59 2.12
C GLU A 75 -17.10 14.63 1.56
N LYS A 76 -17.34 14.03 0.39
CA LYS A 76 -18.70 13.92 -0.19
C LYS A 76 -19.66 13.19 0.74
N MET A 77 -19.24 12.05 1.32
CA MET A 77 -20.08 11.31 2.26
C MET A 77 -20.43 12.12 3.50
N ILE A 78 -19.47 12.88 4.04
CA ILE A 78 -19.71 13.76 5.20
C ILE A 78 -20.69 14.87 4.83
N GLU A 79 -20.56 15.47 3.64
CA GLU A 79 -21.43 16.56 3.21
C GLU A 79 -22.86 16.08 2.91
N GLU A 80 -23.02 14.94 2.23
CA GLU A 80 -24.33 14.30 2.02
C GLU A 80 -24.97 13.91 3.35
N GLY A 81 -24.18 13.36 4.28
CA GLY A 81 -24.64 13.04 5.63
C GLY A 81 -25.13 14.28 6.39
N ARG A 82 -24.37 15.38 6.33
CA ARG A 82 -24.76 16.67 6.95
C ARG A 82 -26.07 17.22 6.36
N LYS A 83 -26.19 17.28 5.04
CA LYS A 83 -27.43 17.73 4.36
C LYS A 83 -28.63 16.88 4.77
N LYS A 84 -28.43 15.57 4.88
CA LYS A 84 -29.49 14.64 5.31
C LYS A 84 -29.89 14.85 6.77
N VAL A 85 -28.93 15.10 7.66
CA VAL A 85 -29.22 15.42 9.08
C VAL A 85 -29.94 16.78 9.20
N GLU A 86 -29.52 17.81 8.47
CA GLU A 86 -30.21 19.11 8.47
C GLU A 86 -31.65 19.01 7.99
N SER A 87 -31.93 18.15 7.00
CA SER A 87 -33.30 17.91 6.51
C SER A 87 -34.20 17.12 7.46
N LEU A 88 -33.63 16.48 8.50
CA LEU A 88 -34.37 15.71 9.51
C LEU A 88 -34.62 16.51 10.79
N VAL A 89 -33.86 17.59 11.03
CA VAL A 89 -33.95 18.42 12.23
C VAL A 89 -34.85 19.66 12.01
N LYS A 90 -35.18 19.97 10.76
CA LYS A 90 -36.11 21.05 10.36
C LYS A 90 -37.48 20.49 10.03
#